data_AF-A0A961BMX1-F1
#
_entry.id   AF-A0A961BMX1-F1
#
_cell.length_a   1.000
_cell.length_b   1.000
_cell.length_c   1.000
_cell.angle_alpha   90.00
_cell.angle_beta   90.00
_cell.angle_gamma   90.00
#
_symmetry.space_group_name_H-M   'P 1'
#
loop_
_entity.id
_entity.type
_entity.pdbx_description
1 polymer ?
#
loop_
_entity_poly.entity_id
_entity_poly.type
_entity_poly.pdbx_seq_one_letter_code
_entity_poly.pdbx_strand_id
1 'polypeptide(L)'
;MSDPTGLLSLGLILATEEETEVTPGGVGLGAVVLTIVVALILGWMTYLYINSRRNRASAQEAAPPNLSPHVSDEELENDKLTKVLRAALFGSILLAIVLPWYAVNEPDRQAQAADTLLEEDIAAGARYFSIDGFQCVNCHGPGGSGGATDFVEPRSGVTSSWKVPSLNDIFYRYDENEIRHWIVYGRDGTPMPANGLEGGGAMTVQEVDQVI
;
A
#
# COMPACT_ATOMS: atom_id res chain seq x y z
N MET A 1 51.77 -38.09 36.20
CA MET A 1 51.84 -38.30 34.74
C MET A 1 50.64 -37.58 34.15
N SER A 2 50.74 -36.28 33.88
CA SER A 2 51.00 -35.68 32.55
C SER A 2 49.69 -35.36 31.80
N ASP A 3 49.17 -34.13 32.00
CA ASP A 3 48.56 -33.13 31.07
C ASP A 3 48.18 -33.51 29.60
N PRO A 4 47.43 -32.67 28.82
CA PRO A 4 46.24 -31.82 29.05
C PRO A 4 45.25 -31.80 27.82
N THR A 5 44.33 -30.82 27.76
CA THR A 5 43.48 -30.36 26.61
C THR A 5 42.16 -31.11 26.36
N GLY A 6 41.01 -30.49 26.07
CA GLY A 6 40.65 -29.09 25.87
C GLY A 6 39.13 -28.91 25.73
N LEU A 7 38.66 -27.72 26.16
CA LEU A 7 37.61 -26.88 25.59
C LEU A 7 36.39 -27.54 24.91
N LEU A 8 35.19 -27.29 25.46
CA LEU A 8 34.04 -26.82 24.66
C LEU A 8 33.19 -25.88 25.52
N SER A 9 33.20 -24.62 25.09
CA SER A 9 32.57 -23.44 25.67
C SER A 9 31.04 -23.49 25.59
N LEU A 10 30.40 -23.14 26.70
CA LEU A 10 28.99 -22.81 26.80
C LEU A 10 28.74 -21.46 26.10
N GLY A 11 28.33 -21.51 24.84
CA GLY A 11 27.99 -20.34 24.02
C GLY A 11 26.51 -20.01 24.15
N LEU A 12 26.23 -18.99 24.96
CA LEU A 12 25.00 -18.22 25.06
C LEU A 12 24.54 -17.75 23.66
N ILE A 13 23.44 -18.30 23.13
CA ILE A 13 22.79 -17.75 21.94
C ILE A 13 21.97 -16.54 22.41
N LEU A 14 22.60 -15.37 22.38
CA LEU A 14 21.92 -14.09 22.43
C LEU A 14 21.13 -13.96 21.12
N ALA A 15 19.82 -13.75 21.23
CA ALA A 15 19.04 -13.15 20.16
C ALA A 15 19.65 -11.78 19.89
N THR A 16 20.37 -11.64 18.79
CA THR A 16 20.69 -10.33 18.23
C THR A 16 19.40 -9.85 17.58
N GLU A 17 18.68 -8.98 18.28
CA GLU A 17 17.87 -7.97 17.61
C GLU A 17 18.76 -7.35 16.54
N GLU A 18 18.32 -7.38 15.29
CA GLU A 18 18.89 -6.55 14.25
C GLU A 18 18.52 -5.11 14.65
N GLU A 19 19.36 -4.51 15.49
CA GLU A 19 19.36 -3.08 15.72
C GLU A 19 19.47 -2.44 14.35
N THR A 20 18.35 -1.91 13.86
CA THR A 20 18.35 -0.91 12.81
C THR A 20 19.33 0.16 13.27
N GLU A 21 20.47 0.22 12.59
CA GLU A 21 21.49 1.22 12.80
C GLU A 21 20.83 2.58 12.53
N VAL A 22 20.32 3.23 13.58
CA VAL A 22 19.89 4.61 13.54
C VAL A 22 21.15 5.43 13.35
N THR A 23 21.47 5.69 12.08
CA THR A 23 22.57 6.56 11.70
C THR A 23 22.33 7.92 12.36
N PRO A 24 23.23 8.40 13.24
CA PRO A 24 23.02 9.67 13.90
C PRO A 24 23.25 10.79 12.88
N GLY A 25 22.20 11.57 12.61
CA GLY A 25 22.36 12.97 12.23
C GLY A 25 22.47 13.30 10.74
N GLY A 26 21.79 12.57 9.86
CA GLY A 26 21.51 13.06 8.51
C GLY A 26 20.06 13.56 8.43
N VAL A 27 19.84 14.88 8.37
CA VAL A 27 18.53 15.39 7.97
C VAL A 27 18.30 14.90 6.53
N GLY A 28 17.39 13.93 6.35
CA GLY A 28 17.12 13.34 5.04
C GLY A 28 16.86 14.44 4.01
N LEU A 29 17.31 14.25 2.77
CA LEU A 29 17.18 15.26 1.71
C LEU A 29 15.73 15.79 1.60
N GLY A 30 14.73 14.92 1.81
CA GLY A 30 13.32 15.31 1.87
C GLY A 30 13.00 16.28 3.02
N ALA A 31 13.56 16.08 4.21
CA ALA A 31 13.38 16.97 5.35
C ALA A 31 14.05 18.34 5.12
N VAL A 32 15.25 18.37 4.50
CA VAL A 32 15.93 19.62 4.15
C VAL A 32 15.11 20.40 3.11
N VAL A 33 14.67 19.72 2.05
CA VAL A 33 13.85 20.32 0.99
C VAL A 33 12.54 20.86 1.56
N LEU A 34 11.84 20.09 2.40
CA LEU A 34 10.61 20.52 3.05
C LEU A 34 10.84 21.76 3.92
N THR A 35 11.93 21.80 4.69
CA THR A 35 12.25 22.93 5.56
C THR A 35 12.51 24.20 4.75
N ILE A 36 13.23 24.09 3.63
CA ILE A 36 13.49 25.21 2.72
C ILE A 36 12.18 25.71 2.10
N VAL A 37 11.32 24.81 1.62
CA VAL A 37 10.01 25.17 1.04
C VAL A 37 9.13 25.88 2.07
N VAL A 38 9.06 25.37 3.30
CA VAL A 38 8.31 26.01 4.40
C VAL A 38 8.87 27.40 4.70
N ALA A 39 10.19 27.56 4.79
CA ALA A 39 10.82 28.85 5.03
C ALA A 39 10.52 29.87 3.91
N LEU A 40 10.52 29.43 2.65
CA LEU A 40 10.17 30.27 1.50
C LEU A 40 8.70 30.70 1.53
N ILE A 41 7.78 29.77 1.85
CA ILE A 41 6.34 30.08 1.98
C ILE A 41 6.11 31.08 3.11
N LEU A 42 6.73 30.87 4.29
CA LEU A 42 6.61 31.78 5.42
C LEU A 42 7.17 33.16 5.09
N GLY A 43 8.35 33.24 4.48
CA GLY A 43 8.94 34.49 4.03
C GLY A 43 8.06 35.23 3.03
N TRP A 44 7.47 34.51 2.07
CA TRP A 44 6.53 35.08 1.11
C TRP A 44 5.23 35.56 1.78
N MET A 45 4.67 34.78 2.71
CA MET A 45 3.49 35.18 3.50
C MET A 45 3.77 36.44 4.32
N THR A 46 4.92 36.54 4.98
CA THR A 46 5.35 37.74 5.70
C THR A 46 5.49 38.94 4.76
N TYR A 47 6.09 38.75 3.59
CA TYR A 47 6.21 39.79 2.57
C TYR A 47 4.83 40.29 2.11
N LEU A 48 3.91 39.37 1.77
CA LEU A 48 2.55 39.71 1.35
C LEU A 48 1.79 40.43 2.46
N TYR A 49 1.94 40.01 3.72
CA TYR A 49 1.31 40.67 4.86
C TYR A 49 1.78 42.11 5.03
N ILE A 50 3.10 42.36 4.98
CA ILE A 50 3.68 43.70 5.09
C ILE A 50 3.23 44.57 3.91
N ASN A 51 3.28 44.04 2.69
CA ASN A 51 2.92 44.75 1.47
C ASN A 51 1.40 45.07 1.41
N SER A 52 0.55 44.14 1.85
CA SER A 52 -0.90 44.32 1.97
C SER A 52 -1.26 45.44 2.96
N ARG A 53 -0.57 45.49 4.12
CA ARG A 53 -0.81 46.55 5.11
C ARG A 53 -0.31 47.91 4.66
N ARG A 54 0.79 47.99 3.92
CA ARG A 54 1.27 49.25 3.32
C ARG A 54 0.25 49.85 2.35
N ASN A 55 -0.41 49.03 1.53
CA ASN A 55 -1.41 49.52 0.57
C ASN A 55 -2.73 49.97 1.23
N ARG A 56 -3.09 49.41 2.38
CA ARG A 56 -4.29 49.83 3.13
C ARG A 56 -4.15 51.18 3.82
N ALA A 57 -2.93 51.58 4.20
CA ALA A 57 -2.67 52.89 4.81
C ALA A 57 -2.87 54.07 3.84
N SER A 58 -3.05 53.80 2.54
CA SER A 58 -3.17 54.80 1.47
C SER A 58 -4.48 54.71 0.68
N ALA A 59 -5.39 53.80 1.06
CA ALA A 59 -6.58 53.50 0.26
C ALA A 59 -7.79 54.35 0.69
N GLN A 60 -8.13 55.36 -0.12
CA GLN A 60 -9.51 55.84 -0.21
C GLN A 60 -10.39 54.65 -0.65
N GLU A 61 -11.56 54.45 -0.03
CA GLU A 61 -12.50 53.38 -0.43
C GLU A 61 -12.76 53.48 -1.94
N ALA A 62 -12.28 52.50 -2.70
CA ALA A 62 -12.44 52.50 -4.14
C ALA A 62 -13.93 52.39 -4.48
N ALA A 63 -14.41 53.20 -5.44
CA ALA A 63 -15.78 53.11 -5.91
C ALA A 63 -16.11 51.64 -6.28
N PRO A 64 -17.32 51.14 -5.95
CA PRO A 64 -17.66 49.76 -6.23
C PRO A 64 -17.51 49.45 -7.73
N PRO A 65 -17.11 48.22 -8.10
CA PRO A 65 -16.68 47.90 -9.47
C PRO A 65 -17.70 48.21 -10.58
N ASN A 66 -18.99 48.31 -10.23
CA ASN A 66 -20.08 48.64 -11.13
C ASN A 66 -20.30 50.15 -11.31
N LEU A 67 -19.71 51.00 -10.46
CA LEU A 67 -19.76 52.46 -10.51
C LEU A 67 -18.43 53.08 -10.93
N SER A 68 -17.34 52.32 -10.91
CA SER A 68 -16.06 52.73 -11.49
C SER A 68 -16.11 52.73 -13.02
N PRO A 69 -15.53 53.73 -13.71
CA PRO A 69 -15.39 53.71 -15.15
C PRO A 69 -14.77 52.38 -15.63
N HIS A 70 -15.36 51.78 -16.66
CA HIS A 70 -14.80 50.57 -17.25
C HIS A 70 -13.42 50.87 -17.84
N VAL A 71 -12.55 49.87 -17.72
CA VAL A 71 -11.21 49.92 -18.29
C VAL A 71 -11.32 49.96 -19.81
N SER A 72 -10.47 50.75 -20.47
CA SER A 72 -10.47 50.81 -21.93
C SER A 72 -10.14 49.45 -22.54
N ASP A 73 -10.66 49.20 -23.73
CA ASP A 73 -10.42 47.95 -24.46
C ASP A 73 -8.91 47.68 -24.65
N GLU A 74 -8.16 48.72 -25.01
CA GLU A 74 -6.71 48.68 -25.17
C GLU A 74 -5.97 48.21 -23.91
N GLU A 75 -6.43 48.63 -22.73
CA GLU A 75 -5.83 48.27 -21.44
C GLU A 75 -6.27 46.87 -20.95
N LEU A 76 -7.48 46.42 -21.36
CA LEU A 76 -7.92 45.04 -21.14
C LEU A 76 -7.09 44.04 -21.95
N GLU A 77 -6.91 44.32 -23.25
CA GLU A 77 -6.22 43.45 -24.20
C GLU A 77 -4.69 43.45 -24.02
N ASN A 78 -4.10 44.57 -23.61
CA ASN A 78 -2.67 44.63 -23.37
C ASN A 78 -2.31 44.22 -21.94
N ASP A 79 -2.65 45.04 -20.94
CA ASP A 79 -2.09 44.87 -19.59
C ASP A 79 -2.72 43.70 -18.84
N LYS A 80 -4.06 43.68 -18.75
CA LYS A 80 -4.76 42.66 -17.96
C LYS A 80 -4.65 41.28 -18.59
N LEU A 81 -4.91 41.17 -19.89
CA LEU A 81 -4.81 39.91 -20.59
C LEU A 81 -3.37 39.36 -20.57
N THR A 82 -2.36 40.19 -20.84
CA THR A 82 -0.95 39.76 -20.77
C THR A 82 -0.59 39.27 -19.37
N LYS A 83 -1.10 39.91 -18.31
CA LYS A 83 -0.85 39.47 -16.93
C LYS A 83 -1.41 38.07 -16.64
N VAL A 84 -2.63 37.80 -17.09
CA VAL A 84 -3.27 36.48 -16.95
C VAL A 84 -2.53 35.44 -17.79
N LEU A 85 -2.21 35.76 -19.04
CA LEU A 85 -1.47 34.86 -19.94
C LEU A 85 -0.07 34.54 -19.41
N ARG A 86 0.63 35.51 -18.81
CA ARG A 86 1.91 35.26 -18.14
C ARG A 86 1.75 34.33 -16.95
N ALA A 87 0.72 34.51 -16.13
CA ALA A 87 0.45 33.62 -15.00
C ALA A 87 0.17 32.19 -15.48
N ALA A 88 -0.63 32.03 -16.55
CA ALA A 88 -0.89 30.74 -17.18
C ALA A 88 0.42 30.11 -17.72
N LEU A 89 1.24 30.87 -18.44
CA LEU A 89 2.53 30.41 -18.97
C LEU A 89 3.46 29.90 -17.86
N PHE A 90 3.60 30.65 -16.77
CA PHE A 90 4.43 30.20 -15.65
C PHE A 90 3.86 28.96 -14.95
N GLY A 91 2.54 28.88 -14.80
CA GLY A 91 1.87 27.67 -14.29
C GLY A 91 2.13 26.45 -15.19
N SER A 92 2.09 26.64 -16.52
CA SER A 92 2.41 25.58 -17.48
C SER A 92 3.87 25.17 -17.41
N ILE A 93 4.81 26.11 -17.31
CA ILE A 93 6.24 25.82 -17.15
C ILE A 93 6.49 25.05 -15.84
N LEU A 94 5.84 25.45 -14.75
CA LEU A 94 5.94 24.76 -13.46
C LEU A 94 5.50 23.30 -13.59
N LEU A 95 4.32 23.04 -14.15
CA LEU A 95 3.82 21.68 -14.36
C LEU A 95 4.72 20.88 -15.32
N ALA A 96 5.23 21.52 -16.37
CA ALA A 96 6.14 20.89 -17.33
C ALA A 96 7.47 20.47 -16.70
N ILE A 97 7.87 21.05 -15.55
CA ILE A 97 9.06 20.65 -14.79
C ILE A 97 8.69 19.65 -13.69
N VAL A 98 7.62 19.92 -12.94
CA VAL A 98 7.22 19.10 -11.79
C VAL A 98 6.77 17.70 -12.20
N LEU A 99 6.04 17.56 -13.32
CA LEU A 99 5.53 16.24 -13.75
C LEU A 99 6.67 15.29 -14.18
N PRO A 100 7.64 15.68 -15.02
CA PRO A 100 8.79 14.82 -15.30
C PRO A 100 9.64 14.54 -14.05
N TRP A 101 9.82 15.53 -13.17
CA TRP A 101 10.53 15.33 -11.91
C TRP A 101 9.84 14.27 -11.02
N TYR A 102 8.52 14.36 -10.89
CA TYR A 102 7.71 13.37 -10.18
C TYR A 102 7.86 11.98 -10.83
N ALA A 103 7.76 11.89 -12.16
CA ALA A 103 7.88 10.64 -12.89
C ALA A 103 9.24 9.95 -12.72
N VAL A 104 10.34 10.71 -12.61
CA VAL A 104 11.67 10.14 -12.34
C VAL A 104 11.75 9.50 -10.94
N ASN A 105 10.99 10.01 -9.97
CA ASN A 105 10.93 9.47 -8.61
C ASN A 105 9.80 8.43 -8.41
N GLU A 106 9.08 8.09 -9.47
CA GLU A 106 7.97 7.11 -9.46
C GLU A 106 8.38 5.67 -9.10
N PRO A 107 9.51 5.12 -9.60
CA PRO A 107 9.81 3.70 -9.46
C PRO A 107 9.90 3.21 -8.01
N ASP A 108 10.57 3.98 -7.14
CA ASP A 108 10.75 3.60 -5.73
C ASP A 108 9.41 3.57 -4.98
N ARG A 109 8.49 4.49 -5.32
CA ARG A 109 7.15 4.49 -4.73
C ARG A 109 6.32 3.29 -5.18
N GLN A 110 6.41 2.93 -6.46
CA GLN A 110 5.72 1.76 -7.00
C GLN A 110 6.25 0.47 -6.37
N ALA A 111 7.57 0.35 -6.17
CA ALA A 111 8.18 -0.79 -5.49
C ALA A 111 7.68 -0.92 -4.03
N GLN A 112 7.73 0.18 -3.25
CA GLN A 112 7.25 0.17 -1.87
C GLN A 112 5.76 -0.14 -1.76
N ALA A 113 4.94 0.35 -2.70
CA ALA A 113 3.52 0.03 -2.75
C ALA A 113 3.31 -1.46 -3.05
N ALA A 114 4.08 -2.06 -3.97
CA ALA A 114 4.00 -3.48 -4.28
C ALA A 114 4.35 -4.35 -3.06
N ASP A 115 5.39 -4.00 -2.31
CA ASP A 115 5.78 -4.72 -1.09
C ASP A 115 4.68 -4.66 -0.02
N THR A 116 4.10 -3.47 0.18
CA THR A 116 3.02 -3.26 1.16
C THR A 116 1.77 -4.04 0.77
N LEU A 117 1.39 -4.01 -0.51
CA LEU A 117 0.24 -4.76 -1.02
C LEU A 117 0.44 -6.27 -0.85
N LEU A 118 1.65 -6.77 -1.13
CA LEU A 118 1.98 -8.19 -0.93
C LEU A 118 1.86 -8.60 0.54
N GLU A 119 2.37 -7.77 1.46
CA GLU A 119 2.26 -8.04 2.90
C GLU A 119 0.79 -8.06 3.37
N GLU A 120 -0.01 -7.09 2.92
CA GLU A 120 -1.44 -7.04 3.23
C GLU A 120 -2.22 -8.22 2.63
N ASP A 121 -1.89 -8.64 1.41
CA ASP A 121 -2.51 -9.78 0.75
C ASP A 121 -2.19 -11.09 1.47
N ILE A 122 -0.92 -11.32 1.86
CA ILE A 122 -0.53 -12.50 2.65
C ILE A 122 -1.24 -12.49 4.01
N ALA A 123 -1.32 -11.34 4.67
CA ALA A 123 -2.02 -11.21 5.95
C ALA A 123 -3.54 -11.44 5.81
N ALA A 124 -4.15 -10.98 4.71
CA ALA A 124 -5.54 -11.25 4.39
C ALA A 124 -5.76 -12.76 4.13
N GLY A 125 -4.93 -13.38 3.29
CA GLY A 125 -4.93 -14.81 3.02
C GLY A 125 -4.83 -15.66 4.29
N ALA A 126 -3.91 -15.32 5.18
CA ALA A 126 -3.76 -15.99 6.47
C ALA A 126 -5.03 -15.88 7.34
N ARG A 127 -5.69 -14.72 7.34
CA ARG A 127 -6.98 -14.55 8.03
C ARG A 127 -8.09 -15.37 7.39
N TYR A 128 -8.17 -15.40 6.07
CA TYR A 128 -9.14 -16.23 5.32
C TYR A 128 -8.95 -17.72 5.58
N PHE A 129 -7.71 -18.19 5.68
CA PHE A 129 -7.38 -19.57 6.01
C PHE A 129 -7.77 -19.96 7.45
N SER A 130 -7.75 -18.99 8.37
CA SER A 130 -7.95 -19.19 9.81
C SER A 130 -9.40 -19.50 10.22
N ILE A 131 -9.62 -19.77 11.51
CA ILE A 131 -10.95 -20.00 12.10
C ILE A 131 -11.87 -18.77 12.03
N ASP A 132 -11.28 -17.57 11.92
CA ASP A 132 -12.01 -16.30 11.84
C ASP A 132 -12.45 -15.98 10.40
N GLY A 133 -11.94 -16.72 9.42
CA GLY A 133 -12.26 -16.61 8.00
C GLY A 133 -13.12 -17.76 7.48
N PHE A 134 -12.69 -18.36 6.37
CA PHE A 134 -13.36 -19.49 5.71
C PHE A 134 -13.02 -20.85 6.31
N GLN A 135 -12.25 -20.87 7.41
CA GLN A 135 -12.03 -22.06 8.24
C GLN A 135 -11.35 -23.23 7.52
N CYS A 136 -10.53 -22.94 6.50
CA CYS A 136 -9.73 -23.94 5.78
C CYS A 136 -8.87 -24.76 6.77
N VAL A 137 -8.40 -24.11 7.84
CA VAL A 137 -7.64 -24.69 8.94
C VAL A 137 -8.34 -25.86 9.65
N ASN A 138 -9.68 -25.91 9.66
CA ASN A 138 -10.41 -26.99 10.35
C ASN A 138 -10.15 -28.36 9.72
N CYS A 139 -9.84 -28.39 8.41
CA CYS A 139 -9.51 -29.61 7.68
C CYS A 139 -8.01 -29.71 7.38
N HIS A 140 -7.40 -28.62 6.93
CA HIS A 140 -5.99 -28.60 6.49
C HIS A 140 -4.98 -28.36 7.61
N GLY A 141 -5.45 -28.20 8.85
CA GLY A 141 -4.62 -28.02 10.02
C GLY A 141 -3.90 -26.67 10.06
N PRO A 142 -3.33 -26.29 11.23
CA PRO A 142 -2.51 -25.10 11.35
C PRO A 142 -1.36 -25.11 10.35
N GLY A 143 -1.17 -23.98 9.66
CA GLY A 143 -0.12 -23.81 8.66
C GLY A 143 -0.17 -24.82 7.51
N GLY A 144 -1.35 -25.36 7.14
CA GLY A 144 -1.50 -26.25 5.99
C GLY A 144 -0.84 -27.62 6.16
N SER A 145 -0.63 -28.09 7.38
CA SER A 145 0.04 -29.37 7.67
C SER A 145 -0.75 -30.62 7.25
N GLY A 146 -2.03 -30.49 6.93
CA GLY A 146 -2.95 -31.58 6.63
C GLY A 146 -3.60 -32.15 7.89
N GLY A 147 -4.36 -33.23 7.73
CA GLY A 147 -5.10 -33.80 8.85
C GLY A 147 -6.03 -34.93 8.46
N ALA A 148 -7.10 -35.08 9.24
CA ALA A 148 -8.20 -35.98 8.93
C ALA A 148 -9.52 -35.34 9.37
N THR A 149 -10.58 -35.57 8.60
CA THR A 149 -11.92 -35.08 8.89
C THR A 149 -12.94 -36.17 8.58
N ASP A 150 -14.09 -36.15 9.24
CA ASP A 150 -15.15 -37.11 8.95
C ASP A 150 -15.84 -36.75 7.63
N PHE A 151 -16.08 -37.77 6.79
CA PHE A 151 -16.79 -37.62 5.52
C PHE A 151 -17.89 -38.68 5.44
N VAL A 152 -19.11 -38.24 5.18
CA VAL A 152 -20.27 -39.11 4.94
C VAL A 152 -20.46 -39.23 3.45
N GLU A 153 -20.23 -40.42 2.90
CA GLU A 153 -20.40 -40.68 1.47
C GLU A 153 -21.88 -40.53 1.07
N PRO A 154 -22.25 -39.58 0.19
CA PRO A 154 -23.65 -39.25 -0.10
C PRO A 154 -24.49 -40.42 -0.62
N ARG A 155 -23.86 -41.40 -1.28
CA ARG A 155 -24.56 -42.56 -1.86
C ARG A 155 -24.81 -43.68 -0.85
N SER A 156 -23.89 -43.90 0.08
CA SER A 156 -23.92 -45.05 0.99
C SER A 156 -24.34 -44.68 2.41
N GLY A 157 -24.22 -43.41 2.79
CA GLY A 157 -24.44 -42.94 4.16
C GLY A 157 -23.38 -43.43 5.15
N VAL A 158 -22.31 -44.06 4.68
CA VAL A 158 -21.22 -44.56 5.52
C VAL A 158 -20.29 -43.40 5.87
N THR A 159 -20.08 -43.18 7.17
CA THR A 159 -19.08 -42.24 7.67
C THR A 159 -17.69 -42.88 7.61
N SER A 160 -16.73 -42.18 7.03
CA SER A 160 -15.32 -42.58 6.98
C SER A 160 -14.43 -41.42 7.40
N SER A 161 -13.25 -41.73 7.95
CA SER A 161 -12.23 -40.73 8.22
C SER A 161 -11.49 -40.42 6.92
N TRP A 162 -11.71 -39.23 6.37
CA TRP A 162 -11.05 -38.74 5.17
C TRP A 162 -9.70 -38.15 5.51
N LYS A 163 -8.63 -38.66 4.89
CA LYS A 163 -7.29 -38.10 5.04
C LYS A 163 -7.18 -36.80 4.25
N VAL A 164 -7.01 -35.69 4.94
CA VAL A 164 -6.82 -34.37 4.35
C VAL A 164 -5.33 -34.16 4.03
N PRO A 165 -4.95 -33.85 2.78
CA PRO A 165 -3.55 -33.64 2.43
C PRO A 165 -2.99 -32.34 3.02
N SER A 166 -1.68 -32.32 3.22
CA SER A 166 -0.95 -31.08 3.47
C SER A 166 -1.02 -30.16 2.25
N LEU A 167 -0.92 -28.84 2.49
CA LEU A 167 -0.87 -27.78 1.48
C LEU A 167 0.54 -27.19 1.32
N ASN A 168 1.50 -27.56 2.18
CA ASN A 168 2.85 -26.96 2.20
C ASN A 168 3.65 -27.16 0.91
N ASP A 169 3.28 -28.18 0.14
CA ASP A 169 3.89 -28.54 -1.14
C ASP A 169 2.90 -28.45 -2.31
N ILE A 170 1.75 -27.77 -2.13
CA ILE A 170 0.67 -27.77 -3.11
C ILE A 170 1.12 -27.27 -4.49
N PHE A 171 1.93 -26.21 -4.52
CA PHE A 171 2.46 -25.61 -5.75
C PHE A 171 3.51 -26.46 -6.47
N TYR A 172 4.02 -27.52 -5.84
CA TYR A 172 4.83 -28.53 -6.53
C TYR A 172 3.99 -29.62 -7.18
N ARG A 173 2.71 -29.73 -6.79
CA ARG A 173 1.79 -30.79 -7.25
C ARG A 173 0.79 -30.30 -8.29
N TYR A 174 0.38 -29.04 -8.19
CA TYR A 174 -0.70 -28.47 -8.97
C TYR A 174 -0.38 -27.05 -9.42
N ASP A 175 -0.95 -26.65 -10.55
CA ASP A 175 -0.88 -25.27 -11.00
C ASP A 175 -1.90 -24.39 -10.25
N GLU A 176 -1.67 -23.08 -10.27
CA GLU A 176 -2.49 -22.11 -9.56
C GLU A 176 -3.97 -22.12 -10.02
N ASN A 177 -4.23 -22.37 -11.31
CA ASN A 177 -5.60 -22.40 -11.83
C ASN A 177 -6.35 -23.64 -11.35
N GLU A 178 -5.67 -24.78 -11.22
CA GLU A 178 -6.22 -26.00 -10.65
C GLU A 178 -6.52 -25.83 -9.15
N ILE A 179 -5.61 -25.20 -8.40
CA ILE A 179 -5.82 -24.84 -6.99
C ILE A 179 -7.04 -23.93 -6.85
N ARG A 180 -7.10 -22.87 -7.65
CA ARG A 180 -8.22 -21.93 -7.73
C ARG A 180 -9.53 -22.64 -8.03
N HIS A 181 -9.53 -23.57 -8.99
CA HIS A 181 -10.71 -24.34 -9.34
C HIS A 181 -11.27 -25.11 -8.14
N TRP A 182 -10.42 -25.79 -7.36
CA TRP A 182 -10.89 -26.51 -6.16
C TRP A 182 -11.33 -25.60 -5.02
N ILE A 183 -10.71 -24.43 -4.85
CA ILE A 183 -11.20 -23.46 -3.85
C ILE A 183 -12.59 -22.94 -4.27
N VAL A 184 -12.76 -22.60 -5.55
CA VAL A 184 -14.02 -22.04 -6.05
C VAL A 184 -15.13 -23.07 -6.00
N TYR A 185 -14.94 -24.26 -6.59
CA TYR A 185 -15.99 -25.24 -6.79
C TYR A 185 -15.99 -26.39 -5.78
N GLY A 186 -15.00 -26.44 -4.90
CA GLY A 186 -14.76 -27.60 -4.05
C GLY A 186 -14.17 -28.74 -4.85
N ARG A 187 -14.09 -29.92 -4.21
CA ARG A 187 -13.59 -31.12 -4.86
C ARG A 187 -14.59 -32.26 -4.71
N ASP A 188 -15.16 -32.66 -5.84
CA ASP A 188 -16.16 -33.72 -5.91
C ASP A 188 -15.69 -35.03 -5.26
N GLY A 189 -16.58 -35.65 -4.48
CA GLY A 189 -16.29 -36.89 -3.76
C GLY A 189 -15.37 -36.72 -2.55
N THR A 190 -15.17 -35.49 -2.07
CA THR A 190 -14.37 -35.18 -0.89
C THR A 190 -15.16 -34.30 0.09
N PRO A 191 -14.74 -34.16 1.35
CA PRO A 191 -15.36 -33.24 2.30
C PRO A 191 -15.08 -31.75 2.02
N MET A 192 -14.28 -31.40 1.01
CA MET A 192 -13.95 -30.00 0.69
C MET A 192 -15.12 -29.32 -0.06
N PRO A 193 -15.82 -28.36 0.56
CA PRO A 193 -16.96 -27.68 -0.07
C PRO A 193 -16.48 -26.65 -1.10
N ALA A 194 -17.42 -26.18 -1.92
CA ALA A 194 -17.22 -24.97 -2.73
C ALA A 194 -17.13 -23.73 -1.83
N ASN A 195 -16.08 -22.93 -2.00
CA ASN A 195 -15.91 -21.70 -1.23
C ASN A 195 -16.09 -20.45 -2.09
N GLY A 196 -15.83 -20.49 -3.39
CA GLY A 196 -15.99 -19.34 -4.28
C GLY A 196 -17.44 -19.04 -4.63
N LEU A 197 -17.77 -17.76 -4.87
CA LEU A 197 -19.11 -17.31 -5.26
C LEU A 197 -19.67 -18.06 -6.47
N GLU A 198 -18.84 -18.35 -7.47
CA GLU A 198 -19.27 -19.07 -8.68
C GLU A 198 -19.63 -20.54 -8.40
N GLY A 199 -18.96 -21.16 -7.42
CA GLY A 199 -19.28 -22.50 -6.93
C GLY A 199 -20.41 -22.53 -5.88
N GLY A 200 -20.98 -21.38 -5.53
CA GLY A 200 -22.04 -21.26 -4.51
C GLY A 200 -21.54 -21.06 -3.08
N GLY A 201 -20.24 -20.81 -2.89
CA GLY A 201 -19.66 -20.41 -1.61
C GLY A 201 -19.70 -18.89 -1.38
N ALA A 202 -18.95 -18.41 -0.39
CA ALA A 202 -18.98 -17.02 0.07
C ALA A 202 -17.76 -16.17 -0.36
N MET A 203 -16.68 -16.79 -0.86
CA MET A 203 -15.44 -16.12 -1.24
C MET A 203 -15.57 -15.38 -2.57
N THR A 204 -15.23 -14.10 -2.57
CA THR A 204 -15.01 -13.32 -3.79
C THR A 204 -13.77 -13.79 -4.55
N VAL A 205 -13.63 -13.38 -5.80
CA VAL A 205 -12.46 -13.73 -6.63
C VAL A 205 -11.16 -13.28 -5.95
N GLN A 206 -11.14 -12.07 -5.39
CA GLN A 206 -9.98 -11.53 -4.69
C GLN A 206 -9.63 -12.34 -3.43
N GLU A 207 -10.63 -12.77 -2.65
CA GLU A 207 -10.37 -13.58 -1.45
C GLU A 207 -9.80 -14.96 -1.81
N VAL A 208 -10.23 -15.51 -2.97
CA VAL A 208 -9.63 -16.73 -3.53
C VAL A 208 -8.21 -16.47 -4.00
N ASP A 209 -7.92 -15.34 -4.65
CA ASP A 209 -6.55 -14.95 -5.02
C ASP A 209 -5.65 -14.84 -3.79
N GLN A 210 -6.12 -14.18 -2.73
CA GLN A 210 -5.31 -13.88 -1.55
C GLN A 210 -5.00 -15.11 -0.68
N VAL A 211 -5.84 -16.15 -0.72
CA VAL A 211 -5.59 -17.39 0.06
C VAL A 211 -4.65 -18.37 -0.64
N ILE A 212 -4.45 -18.19 -1.95
CA ILE A 212 -3.53 -19.00 -2.78
C ILE A 212 -2.11 -18.46 -2.54
#